data_AF-A0A383F0M2-F1
#
_entry.id   AF-A0A383F0M2-F1
#
_cell.length_a   1.000
_cell.length_b   1.000
_cell.length_c   1.000
_cell.angle_alpha   90.00
_cell.angle_beta   90.00
_cell.angle_gamma   90.00
#
_symmetry.space_group_name_H-M   'P 1'
#
loop_
_entity.id
_entity.type
_entity.pdbx_description
1 polymer ?
#
loop_
_entity_poly.entity_id
_entity_poly.type
_entity_poly.pdbx_seq_one_letter_code
_entity_poly.pdbx_strand_id
1 'polypeptide(L)'
;DIEAFDNAGRRALEKKIPIVAIKTGRTNTSSQIALSHTSSLTGADQLFDVLFNRLGIARVDNVPEFLETLKLLSIFGAIDHNGVASMSCSGGEAGMMADLIDGLDISFSGLEKEHKERIQNTLNEFVEVDNPLDYHTFVWGDRPRTAACFKAMMSGDFAATMLLLDWPKTDQINQQDWDNTFYALCDAATETGKKAIVLASMADCMPKRIIDECQKRGIAPMIGLDTC
;
A
#
# COMPACT_ATOMS: atom_id res chain seq x y z
N ASP A 1 2.75 4.57 32.49
CA ASP A 1 2.00 5.80 32.76
C ASP A 1 0.97 5.98 31.64
N ILE A 2 -0.32 5.88 31.97
CA ILE A 2 -1.41 5.93 30.97
C ILE A 2 -1.67 7.39 30.54
N GLU A 3 -1.60 8.33 31.48
CA GLU A 3 -1.86 9.75 31.21
C GLU A 3 -0.79 10.33 30.29
N ALA A 4 0.49 10.04 30.57
CA ALA A 4 1.57 10.45 29.70
C ALA A 4 1.46 9.85 28.29
N PHE A 5 1.01 8.59 28.18
CA PHE A 5 0.79 7.94 26.88
C PHE A 5 -0.36 8.58 26.09
N ASP A 6 -1.49 8.87 26.74
CA ASP A 6 -2.63 9.56 26.10
C ASP A 6 -2.23 10.95 25.59
N ASN A 7 -1.53 11.73 26.42
CA ASN A 7 -1.02 13.05 26.06
C ASN A 7 -0.06 12.99 24.87
N ALA A 8 0.86 12.01 24.85
CA ALA A 8 1.79 11.82 23.73
C ALA A 8 1.05 11.41 22.45
N GLY A 9 0.08 10.49 22.54
CA GLY A 9 -0.73 10.03 21.41
C GLY A 9 -1.56 11.16 20.79
N ARG A 10 -2.25 11.95 21.62
CA ARG A 10 -3.02 13.12 21.14
C ARG A 10 -2.13 14.13 20.43
N ARG A 11 -0.97 14.43 21.01
CA ARG A 11 -0.01 15.35 20.41
C ARG A 11 0.52 14.85 19.07
N ALA A 12 0.75 13.54 18.93
CA ALA A 12 1.16 12.95 17.67
C ALA A 12 0.05 13.05 16.61
N LEU A 13 -1.19 12.73 16.98
CA LEU A 13 -2.37 12.84 16.13
C LEU A 13 -2.59 14.29 15.64
N GLU A 14 -2.56 15.27 16.55
CA GLU A 14 -2.68 16.70 16.23
C GLU A 14 -1.59 17.17 15.25
N LYS A 15 -0.38 16.61 15.37
CA LYS A 15 0.76 16.90 14.50
C LYS A 15 0.81 16.04 13.23
N LYS A 16 -0.18 15.17 12.99
CA LYS A 16 -0.19 14.20 11.90
C LYS A 16 1.08 13.33 11.86
N ILE A 17 1.61 12.97 13.03
CA ILE A 17 2.73 12.03 13.16
C ILE A 17 2.12 10.65 13.39
N PRO A 18 2.18 9.74 12.41
CA PRO A 18 1.59 8.42 12.56
C PRO A 18 2.30 7.61 13.65
N ILE A 19 1.53 6.86 14.43
CA ILE A 19 2.04 5.88 15.40
C ILE A 19 1.50 4.52 15.00
N VAL A 20 2.39 3.54 14.90
CA VAL A 20 2.04 2.13 14.69
C VAL A 20 2.37 1.35 15.94
N ALA A 21 1.48 0.45 16.37
CA ALA A 21 1.65 -0.36 17.56
C ALA A 21 1.43 -1.84 17.28
N ILE A 22 2.36 -2.68 17.73
CA ILE A 22 2.17 -4.12 17.87
C ILE A 22 1.98 -4.45 19.35
N LYS A 23 0.85 -5.08 19.71
CA LYS A 23 0.51 -5.40 21.10
C LYS A 23 0.82 -6.86 21.41
N THR A 24 1.67 -7.09 22.41
CA THR A 24 1.88 -8.42 23.01
C THR A 24 0.92 -8.65 24.18
N GLY A 25 0.73 -9.91 24.61
CA GLY A 25 -0.16 -10.20 25.75
C GLY A 25 -1.66 -10.14 25.42
N ARG A 26 -2.03 -10.38 24.15
CA ARG A 26 -3.44 -10.33 23.66
C ARG A 26 -4.24 -11.56 24.07
N THR A 27 -3.58 -12.72 24.07
CA THR A 27 -4.18 -14.00 24.43
C THR A 27 -3.93 -14.31 25.90
N ASN A 28 -4.78 -15.13 26.52
CA ASN A 28 -4.59 -15.59 27.90
C ASN A 28 -3.17 -16.17 28.11
N THR A 29 -2.71 -17.01 27.19
CA THR A 29 -1.35 -17.59 27.25
C THR A 29 -0.28 -16.51 27.24
N SER A 30 -0.34 -15.58 26.28
CA SER A 30 0.66 -14.50 26.20
C SER A 30 0.59 -13.52 27.37
N SER A 31 -0.60 -13.27 27.92
CA SER A 31 -0.81 -12.44 29.10
C SER A 31 -0.17 -13.06 30.33
N GLN A 32 -0.32 -14.38 30.52
CA GLN A 32 0.33 -15.14 31.60
C GLN A 32 1.85 -15.17 31.47
N ILE A 33 2.39 -15.29 30.25
CA ILE A 33 3.84 -15.20 30.00
C ILE A 33 4.34 -13.78 30.32
N ALA A 34 3.62 -12.74 29.89
CA ALA A 34 4.00 -11.37 30.20
C ALA A 34 3.96 -11.09 31.72
N LEU A 35 2.94 -11.61 32.42
CA LEU A 35 2.82 -11.59 33.88
C LEU A 35 4.04 -12.26 34.55
N SER A 36 4.43 -13.45 34.12
CA SER A 36 5.58 -14.15 34.73
C SER A 36 6.91 -13.46 34.47
N HIS A 37 7.09 -12.85 33.30
CA HIS A 37 8.31 -12.14 32.93
C HIS A 37 8.44 -10.74 33.53
N THR A 38 7.34 -9.99 33.62
CA THR A 38 7.35 -8.57 34.02
C THR A 38 6.74 -8.31 35.39
N SER A 39 6.14 -9.35 36.01
CA SER A 39 5.36 -9.24 37.27
C SER A 39 4.24 -8.19 37.21
N SER A 40 3.79 -7.82 36.01
CA SER A 40 2.72 -6.85 35.79
C SER A 40 1.58 -7.48 34.98
N LEU A 41 0.35 -7.25 35.42
CA LEU A 41 -0.84 -7.64 34.66
C LEU A 41 -0.85 -6.86 33.35
N THR A 42 -0.91 -7.59 32.24
CA THR A 42 -1.15 -6.97 30.94
C THR A 42 -2.62 -6.54 30.89
N GLY A 43 -2.85 -5.25 30.65
CA GLY A 43 -4.21 -4.71 30.54
C GLY A 43 -5.02 -5.41 29.44
N ALA A 44 -6.34 -5.44 29.62
CA ALA A 44 -7.27 -6.12 28.71
C ALA A 44 -7.10 -5.60 27.28
N ASP A 45 -7.06 -6.52 26.32
CA ASP A 45 -6.77 -6.22 24.92
C ASP A 45 -7.76 -5.23 24.30
N GLN A 46 -9.05 -5.40 24.62
CA GLN A 46 -10.14 -4.53 24.18
C GLN A 46 -9.96 -3.07 24.65
N LEU A 47 -9.36 -2.84 25.82
CA LEU A 47 -9.12 -1.48 26.32
C LEU A 47 -8.02 -0.78 25.53
N PHE A 48 -6.97 -1.52 25.13
CA PHE A 48 -5.94 -0.99 24.23
C PHE A 48 -6.51 -0.70 22.85
N ASP A 49 -7.40 -1.55 22.35
CA ASP A 49 -8.06 -1.35 21.06
C ASP A 49 -8.84 -0.03 21.02
N VAL A 50 -9.69 0.20 22.03
CA VAL A 50 -10.45 1.45 22.17
C VAL A 50 -9.52 2.65 22.35
N LEU A 51 -8.45 2.52 23.14
CA LEU A 51 -7.48 3.60 23.36
C LEU A 51 -6.74 3.96 22.07
N PHE A 52 -6.27 2.96 21.32
CA PHE A 52 -5.55 3.16 20.06
C PHE A 52 -6.44 3.80 19.01
N ASN A 53 -7.69 3.32 18.86
CA ASN A 53 -8.68 3.93 17.96
C ASN A 53 -8.94 5.40 18.33
N ARG A 54 -9.11 5.72 19.62
CA ARG A 54 -9.29 7.11 20.09
C ARG A 54 -8.09 8.01 19.80
N LEU A 55 -6.88 7.46 19.82
CA LEU A 55 -5.62 8.19 19.62
C LEU A 55 -5.14 8.18 18.16
N GLY A 56 -5.86 7.52 17.25
CA GLY A 56 -5.43 7.37 15.86
C GLY A 56 -4.13 6.55 15.71
N ILE A 57 -3.91 5.59 16.61
CA ILE A 57 -2.75 4.69 16.56
C ILE A 57 -3.11 3.48 15.71
N ALA A 58 -2.37 3.26 14.62
CA ALA A 58 -2.53 2.10 13.76
C ALA A 58 -2.06 0.84 14.49
N ARG A 59 -2.99 -0.06 14.79
CA ARG A 59 -2.68 -1.35 15.40
C ARG A 59 -2.47 -2.39 14.32
N VAL A 60 -1.42 -3.20 14.47
CA VAL A 60 -1.12 -4.34 13.59
C VAL A 60 -0.88 -5.60 14.41
N ASP A 61 -1.00 -6.75 13.76
CA ASP A 61 -1.08 -8.03 14.45
C ASP A 61 0.20 -8.85 14.35
N ASN A 62 1.02 -8.58 13.34
CA ASN A 62 2.26 -9.28 13.09
C ASN A 62 3.41 -8.35 12.67
N VAL A 63 4.62 -8.91 12.67
CA VAL A 63 5.85 -8.16 12.36
C VAL A 63 5.93 -7.73 10.88
N PRO A 64 5.55 -8.59 9.90
CA PRO A 64 5.46 -8.16 8.50
C PRO A 64 4.56 -6.91 8.31
N GLU A 65 3.31 -6.95 8.77
CA GLU A 65 2.40 -5.80 8.71
C GLU A 65 3.00 -4.56 9.39
N PHE A 66 3.64 -4.74 10.56
CA PHE A 66 4.29 -3.65 11.27
C PHE A 66 5.38 -2.95 10.45
N LEU A 67 6.24 -3.74 9.79
CA LEU A 67 7.32 -3.20 8.97
C LEU A 67 6.80 -2.56 7.68
N GLU A 68 5.83 -3.20 7.02
CA GLU A 68 5.20 -2.67 5.81
C GLU A 68 4.44 -1.35 6.10
N THR A 69 3.68 -1.30 7.19
CA THR A 69 2.97 -0.09 7.63
C THR A 69 3.94 1.05 7.96
N LEU A 70 5.02 0.77 8.71
CA LEU A 70 6.04 1.78 9.02
C LEU A 70 6.73 2.31 7.77
N LYS A 71 7.06 1.42 6.83
CA LYS A 71 7.69 1.78 5.55
C LYS A 71 6.79 2.69 4.74
N LEU A 72 5.51 2.33 4.59
CA LEU A 72 4.51 3.15 3.89
C LEU A 72 4.42 4.56 4.50
N LEU A 73 4.24 4.64 5.82
CA LEU A 73 4.08 5.90 6.55
C LEU A 73 5.36 6.74 6.58
N SER A 74 6.53 6.12 6.49
CA SER A 74 7.81 6.85 6.39
C SER A 74 7.96 7.61 5.07
N ILE A 75 7.28 7.15 4.02
CA ILE A 75 7.33 7.74 2.67
C ILE A 75 6.17 8.71 2.46
N PHE A 76 4.95 8.32 2.85
CA PHE A 76 3.74 9.11 2.58
C PHE A 76 3.29 10.02 3.72
N GLY A 77 3.78 9.79 4.94
CA GLY A 77 3.21 10.39 6.14
C GLY A 77 1.78 9.89 6.38
N ALA A 78 0.92 10.76 6.94
CA ALA A 78 -0.48 10.44 7.15
C ALA A 78 -1.23 10.25 5.81
N ILE A 79 -2.16 9.29 5.81
CA ILE A 79 -3.06 9.00 4.69
C ILE A 79 -4.42 9.60 5.01
N ASP A 80 -4.96 10.40 4.08
CA ASP A 80 -6.09 11.30 4.38
C ASP A 80 -7.47 10.64 4.25
N HIS A 81 -7.58 9.58 3.44
CA HIS A 81 -8.80 8.78 3.25
C HIS A 81 -8.43 7.35 2.82
N ASN A 82 -9.43 6.47 2.71
CA ASN A 82 -9.24 5.04 2.44
C ASN A 82 -9.54 4.62 0.98
N GLY A 83 -9.74 5.59 0.09
CA GLY A 83 -10.02 5.36 -1.33
C GLY A 83 -8.73 5.16 -2.10
N VAL A 84 -8.50 3.95 -2.62
CA VAL A 84 -7.28 3.58 -3.34
C VAL A 84 -7.58 3.19 -4.77
N ALA A 85 -6.52 3.13 -5.58
CA ALA A 85 -6.54 2.52 -6.90
C ALA A 85 -5.51 1.41 -6.99
N SER A 86 -5.79 0.38 -7.79
CA SER A 86 -4.80 -0.63 -8.16
C SER A 86 -4.72 -0.81 -9.67
N MET A 87 -3.53 -1.19 -10.14
CA MET A 87 -3.22 -1.44 -11.54
C MET A 87 -2.42 -2.74 -11.66
N SER A 88 -2.78 -3.60 -12.59
CA SER A 88 -2.05 -4.83 -12.94
C SER A 88 -2.19 -5.12 -14.44
N CYS A 89 -1.33 -5.98 -15.00
CA CYS A 89 -1.47 -6.43 -16.40
C CYS A 89 -2.28 -7.73 -16.53
N SER A 90 -2.88 -8.17 -15.43
CA SER A 90 -3.55 -9.46 -15.30
C SER A 90 -4.87 -9.28 -14.55
N GLY A 91 -5.97 -9.68 -15.18
CA GLY A 91 -7.28 -9.69 -14.56
C GLY A 91 -7.36 -10.61 -13.33
N GLY A 92 -6.52 -11.64 -13.24
CA GLY A 92 -6.42 -12.48 -12.04
C GLY A 92 -5.84 -11.72 -10.85
N GLU A 93 -4.84 -10.86 -11.09
CA GLU A 93 -4.26 -9.98 -10.07
C GLU A 93 -5.24 -8.89 -9.65
N ALA A 94 -5.96 -8.32 -10.62
CA ALA A 94 -7.03 -7.35 -10.35
C ALA A 94 -8.14 -7.96 -9.48
N GLY A 95 -8.54 -9.20 -9.78
CA GLY A 95 -9.49 -9.97 -8.97
C GLY A 95 -8.99 -10.25 -7.56
N MET A 96 -7.74 -10.70 -7.40
CA MET A 96 -7.14 -10.91 -6.08
C MET A 96 -7.12 -9.62 -5.25
N MET A 97 -6.75 -8.47 -5.85
CA MET A 97 -6.80 -7.18 -5.16
C MET A 97 -8.21 -6.84 -4.69
N ALA A 98 -9.24 -7.09 -5.52
CA ALA A 98 -10.63 -6.87 -5.15
C ALA A 98 -11.08 -7.77 -3.99
N ASP A 99 -10.66 -9.03 -3.96
CA ASP A 99 -10.97 -9.96 -2.87
C ASP A 99 -10.26 -9.56 -1.56
N LEU A 100 -9.02 -9.08 -1.64
CA LEU A 100 -8.18 -8.76 -0.46
C LEU A 100 -8.71 -7.59 0.38
N ILE A 101 -9.41 -6.64 -0.24
CA ILE A 101 -9.97 -5.50 0.50
C ILE A 101 -11.28 -5.83 1.21
N ASP A 102 -11.87 -7.01 0.96
CA ASP A 102 -13.13 -7.40 1.59
C ASP A 102 -12.97 -7.47 3.12
N GLY A 103 -13.89 -6.80 3.84
CA GLY A 103 -13.83 -6.68 5.29
C GLY A 103 -12.81 -5.68 5.85
N LEU A 104 -12.04 -5.00 5.00
CA LEU A 104 -11.17 -3.89 5.40
C LEU A 104 -11.87 -2.54 5.25
N ASP A 105 -11.43 -1.53 6.00
CA ASP A 105 -11.83 -0.13 5.81
C ASP A 105 -11.01 0.52 4.69
N ILE A 106 -10.96 -0.14 3.52
CA ILE A 106 -10.28 0.29 2.29
C ILE A 106 -11.27 0.11 1.14
N SER A 107 -11.27 1.03 0.18
CA SER A 107 -12.17 0.92 -0.98
C SER A 107 -11.46 1.21 -2.29
N PHE A 108 -11.77 0.43 -3.33
CA PHE A 108 -11.50 0.85 -4.70
C PHE A 108 -12.55 1.86 -5.11
N SER A 109 -12.19 3.15 -5.06
CA SER A 109 -13.12 4.20 -5.42
C SER A 109 -13.50 4.08 -6.89
N GLY A 110 -14.80 4.10 -7.17
CA GLY A 110 -15.32 4.01 -8.53
C GLY A 110 -14.82 5.17 -9.40
N LEU A 111 -14.71 4.92 -10.70
CA LEU A 111 -14.25 5.92 -11.66
C LEU A 111 -15.45 6.62 -12.30
N GLU A 112 -15.47 7.95 -12.22
CA GLU A 112 -16.44 8.78 -12.93
C GLU A 112 -16.29 8.63 -14.44
N LYS A 113 -17.38 8.91 -15.18
CA LYS A 113 -17.42 8.71 -16.64
C LYS A 113 -16.27 9.41 -17.37
N GLU A 114 -16.01 10.69 -17.05
CA GLU A 114 -14.95 11.46 -17.68
C GLU A 114 -13.56 10.91 -17.33
N HIS A 115 -13.40 10.28 -16.16
CA HIS A 115 -12.15 9.64 -15.77
C HIS A 115 -11.95 8.33 -16.51
N LYS A 116 -12.99 7.49 -16.62
CA LYS A 116 -12.96 6.28 -17.44
C LYS A 116 -12.59 6.59 -18.89
N GLU A 117 -13.20 7.62 -19.48
CA GLU A 117 -12.88 8.05 -20.86
C GLU A 117 -11.42 8.48 -21.04
N ARG A 118 -10.85 9.23 -20.08
CA ARG A 118 -9.43 9.63 -20.12
C ARG A 118 -8.50 8.41 -20.11
N ILE A 119 -8.79 7.41 -19.28
CA ILE A 119 -7.99 6.18 -19.21
C ILE A 119 -8.16 5.37 -20.48
N GLN A 120 -9.40 5.20 -20.95
CA GLN A 120 -9.72 4.44 -22.17
C GLN A 120 -8.97 4.98 -23.38
N ASN A 121 -8.82 6.30 -23.51
CA ASN A 121 -8.07 6.94 -24.60
C ASN A 121 -6.56 6.60 -24.62
N THR A 122 -6.02 5.99 -23.56
CA THR A 122 -4.64 5.51 -23.48
C THR A 122 -4.49 4.03 -23.82
N LEU A 123 -5.60 3.29 -23.83
CA LEU A 123 -5.68 1.85 -23.99
C LEU A 123 -6.40 1.51 -25.31
N ASN A 124 -6.41 0.22 -25.66
CA ASN A 124 -7.21 -0.24 -26.79
C ASN A 124 -8.66 -0.53 -26.37
N GLU A 125 -9.53 -0.72 -27.35
CA GLU A 125 -10.97 -0.95 -27.15
C GLU A 125 -11.33 -2.27 -26.46
N PHE A 126 -10.37 -3.18 -26.27
CA PHE A 126 -10.59 -4.47 -25.62
C PHE A 126 -10.37 -4.44 -24.12
N VAL A 127 -9.78 -3.36 -23.57
CA VAL A 127 -9.58 -3.22 -22.14
C VAL A 127 -10.80 -2.57 -21.50
N GLU A 128 -11.36 -3.25 -20.50
CA GLU A 128 -12.38 -2.70 -19.63
C GLU A 128 -11.74 -1.80 -18.57
N VAL A 129 -12.17 -0.53 -18.52
CA VAL A 129 -11.66 0.43 -17.54
C VAL A 129 -12.51 0.41 -16.28
N ASP A 130 -11.92 -0.11 -15.21
CA ASP A 130 -12.45 0.00 -13.86
C ASP A 130 -11.34 0.16 -12.81
N ASN A 131 -11.74 0.20 -11.54
CA ASN A 131 -10.83 0.14 -10.39
C ASN A 131 -11.21 -1.07 -9.52
N PRO A 132 -10.38 -2.12 -9.43
CA PRO A 132 -9.04 -2.31 -9.99
C PRO A 132 -8.91 -2.23 -11.52
N LEU A 133 -7.78 -1.71 -12.02
CA LEU A 133 -7.50 -1.60 -13.46
C LEU A 133 -6.61 -2.76 -13.94
N ASP A 134 -7.13 -3.60 -14.83
CA ASP A 134 -6.33 -4.49 -15.67
C ASP A 134 -5.95 -3.76 -16.97
N TYR A 135 -4.73 -3.23 -17.06
CA TYR A 135 -4.27 -2.52 -18.26
C TYR A 135 -3.77 -3.45 -19.38
N HIS A 136 -3.85 -4.77 -19.18
CA HIS A 136 -3.32 -5.81 -20.07
C HIS A 136 -1.82 -5.62 -20.38
N THR A 137 -1.30 -6.31 -21.39
CA THR A 137 0.09 -6.18 -21.84
C THR A 137 0.25 -5.35 -23.11
N PHE A 138 -0.82 -4.71 -23.63
CA PHE A 138 -0.79 -4.01 -24.92
C PHE A 138 0.11 -2.77 -24.97
N VAL A 139 0.32 -2.13 -23.82
CA VAL A 139 1.25 -1.00 -23.65
C VAL A 139 2.59 -1.42 -23.04
N TRP A 140 2.73 -2.70 -22.66
CA TRP A 140 3.91 -3.22 -21.98
C TRP A 140 5.16 -3.12 -22.87
N GLY A 141 6.28 -2.72 -22.29
CA GLY A 141 7.53 -2.45 -23.02
C GLY A 141 7.61 -1.06 -23.67
N ASP A 142 6.49 -0.32 -23.79
CA ASP A 142 6.46 1.07 -24.26
C ASP A 142 6.26 2.02 -23.08
N ARG A 143 7.37 2.41 -22.44
CA ARG A 143 7.36 3.26 -21.24
C ARG A 143 6.54 4.55 -21.42
N PRO A 144 6.67 5.34 -22.51
CA PRO A 144 5.81 6.50 -22.73
C PRO A 144 4.31 6.20 -22.73
N ARG A 145 3.87 5.12 -23.39
CA ARG A 145 2.46 4.75 -23.42
C ARG A 145 1.96 4.22 -22.08
N THR A 146 2.74 3.39 -21.40
CA THR A 146 2.43 2.92 -20.05
C THR A 146 2.34 4.09 -19.07
N ALA A 147 3.26 5.05 -19.14
CA ALA A 147 3.25 6.22 -18.27
C ALA A 147 2.01 7.10 -18.51
N ALA A 148 1.58 7.25 -19.76
CA ALA A 148 0.35 7.96 -20.10
C ALA A 148 -0.90 7.29 -19.50
N CYS A 149 -0.97 5.95 -19.57
CA CYS A 149 -2.05 5.18 -18.94
C CYS A 149 -2.06 5.33 -17.42
N PHE A 150 -0.91 5.12 -16.77
CA PHE A 150 -0.78 5.25 -15.31
C PHE A 150 -1.07 6.67 -14.83
N LYS A 151 -0.62 7.69 -15.58
CA LYS A 151 -0.96 9.08 -15.31
C LYS A 151 -2.46 9.34 -15.40
N ALA A 152 -3.14 8.79 -16.41
CA ALA A 152 -4.58 8.93 -16.55
C ALA A 152 -5.30 8.29 -15.36
N MET A 153 -4.89 7.09 -14.92
CA MET A 153 -5.42 6.46 -13.72
C MET A 153 -5.16 7.32 -12.48
N MET A 154 -3.91 7.66 -12.20
CA MET A 154 -3.48 8.45 -11.03
C MET A 154 -4.09 9.86 -10.96
N SER A 155 -4.65 10.39 -12.05
CA SER A 155 -5.33 11.69 -12.04
C SER A 155 -6.59 11.75 -11.18
N GLY A 156 -7.10 10.61 -10.72
CA GLY A 156 -8.21 10.51 -9.78
C GLY A 156 -7.87 10.98 -8.35
N ASP A 157 -8.90 11.06 -7.52
CA ASP A 157 -8.74 11.37 -6.09
C ASP A 157 -8.54 10.09 -5.27
N PHE A 158 -7.32 9.55 -5.32
CA PHE A 158 -6.92 8.39 -4.56
C PHE A 158 -5.92 8.78 -3.47
N ALA A 159 -6.05 8.10 -2.33
CA ALA A 159 -5.13 8.18 -1.22
C ALA A 159 -3.74 7.64 -1.61
N ALA A 160 -3.74 6.58 -2.42
CA ALA A 160 -2.57 6.05 -3.13
C ALA A 160 -3.01 5.22 -4.34
N THR A 161 -2.12 5.08 -5.32
CA THR A 161 -2.29 4.16 -6.46
C THR A 161 -1.24 3.07 -6.40
N MET A 162 -1.67 1.82 -6.43
CA MET A 162 -0.83 0.62 -6.36
C MET A 162 -0.60 0.06 -7.76
N LEU A 163 0.63 -0.32 -8.06
CA LEU A 163 0.97 -1.15 -9.21
C LEU A 163 1.41 -2.52 -8.70
N LEU A 164 0.69 -3.57 -9.08
CA LEU A 164 1.15 -4.93 -8.86
C LEU A 164 2.19 -5.31 -9.91
N LEU A 165 3.38 -5.72 -9.48
CA LEU A 165 4.48 -6.04 -10.38
C LEU A 165 5.46 -7.05 -9.75
N ASP A 166 5.56 -8.22 -10.38
CA ASP A 166 6.48 -9.28 -9.98
C ASP A 166 7.59 -9.48 -10.99
N TRP A 167 8.84 -9.19 -10.60
CA TRP A 167 9.99 -9.42 -11.46
C TRP A 167 10.30 -10.92 -11.53
N PRO A 168 10.59 -11.45 -12.73
CA PRO A 168 10.95 -12.84 -12.90
C PRO A 168 12.33 -13.09 -12.28
N LYS A 169 12.53 -14.33 -11.79
CA LYS A 169 13.83 -14.81 -11.27
C LYS A 169 14.82 -15.14 -12.40
N THR A 170 15.05 -14.17 -13.29
CA THR A 170 15.98 -14.25 -14.43
C THR A 170 17.10 -13.21 -14.26
N ASP A 171 18.13 -13.27 -15.12
CA ASP A 171 19.17 -12.23 -15.14
C ASP A 171 18.57 -10.85 -15.39
N GLN A 172 19.15 -9.82 -14.77
CA GLN A 172 18.64 -8.44 -14.85
C GLN A 172 18.45 -7.94 -16.29
N ILE A 173 19.28 -8.37 -17.23
CA ILE A 173 19.12 -8.01 -18.65
C ILE A 173 17.78 -8.46 -19.24
N ASN A 174 17.16 -9.51 -18.68
CA ASN A 174 15.86 -10.03 -19.10
C ASN A 174 14.69 -9.43 -18.30
N GLN A 175 14.96 -8.48 -17.39
CA GLN A 175 13.96 -7.82 -16.54
C GLN A 175 13.59 -6.41 -17.05
N GLN A 176 14.08 -6.01 -18.22
CA GLN A 176 13.97 -4.64 -18.73
C GLN A 176 12.52 -4.15 -18.85
N ASP A 177 11.58 -5.01 -19.24
CA ASP A 177 10.21 -4.56 -19.41
C ASP A 177 9.51 -4.28 -18.07
N TRP A 178 9.81 -5.06 -17.02
CA TRP A 178 9.35 -4.78 -15.65
C TRP A 178 9.96 -3.49 -15.12
N ASP A 179 11.25 -3.26 -15.38
CA ASP A 179 11.91 -2.00 -15.03
C ASP A 179 11.24 -0.82 -15.74
N ASN A 180 10.94 -0.95 -17.03
CA ASN A 180 10.25 0.07 -17.81
C ASN A 180 8.85 0.36 -17.26
N THR A 181 8.09 -0.66 -16.87
CA THR A 181 6.78 -0.51 -16.22
C THR A 181 6.90 0.19 -14.86
N PHE A 182 7.88 -0.18 -14.03
CA PHE A 182 8.16 0.52 -12.78
C PHE A 182 8.54 1.99 -13.02
N TYR A 183 9.39 2.28 -14.00
CA TYR A 183 9.75 3.66 -14.31
C TYR A 183 8.59 4.45 -14.92
N ALA A 184 7.67 3.81 -15.64
CA ALA A 184 6.44 4.45 -16.09
C ALA A 184 5.55 4.88 -14.90
N LEU A 185 5.47 4.06 -13.84
CA LEU A 185 4.81 4.46 -12.59
C LEU A 185 5.52 5.66 -11.96
N CYS A 186 6.85 5.65 -11.93
CA CYS A 186 7.63 6.77 -11.40
C CYS A 186 7.38 8.07 -12.17
N ASP A 187 7.31 8.01 -13.50
CA ASP A 187 7.03 9.17 -14.35
C ASP A 187 5.63 9.72 -14.08
N ALA A 188 4.61 8.83 -14.05
CA ALA A 188 3.24 9.20 -13.73
C ALA A 188 3.09 9.82 -12.33
N ALA A 189 3.75 9.23 -11.32
CA ALA A 189 3.75 9.75 -9.95
C ALA A 189 4.41 11.13 -9.86
N THR A 190 5.55 11.32 -10.56
CA THR A 190 6.26 12.60 -10.60
C THR A 190 5.40 13.69 -11.25
N GLU A 191 4.75 13.38 -12.37
CA GLU A 191 3.94 14.35 -13.11
C GLU A 191 2.63 14.71 -12.39
N THR A 192 2.02 13.77 -11.69
CA THR A 192 0.76 13.99 -10.97
C THR A 192 0.97 14.52 -9.54
N GLY A 193 2.14 14.29 -8.95
CA GLY A 193 2.41 14.54 -7.54
C GLY A 193 1.61 13.63 -6.59
N LYS A 194 1.06 12.52 -7.09
CA LYS A 194 0.23 11.59 -6.33
C LYS A 194 1.06 10.45 -5.74
N LYS A 195 0.59 9.91 -4.61
CA LYS A 195 1.23 8.82 -3.88
C LYS A 195 1.13 7.51 -4.68
N ALA A 196 2.27 6.85 -4.90
CA ALA A 196 2.34 5.61 -5.67
C ALA A 196 3.06 4.49 -4.91
N ILE A 197 2.46 3.31 -4.94
CA ILE A 197 2.98 2.08 -4.36
C ILE A 197 3.34 1.14 -5.51
N VAL A 198 4.50 0.49 -5.42
CA VAL A 198 4.76 -0.73 -6.20
C VAL A 198 4.68 -1.91 -5.25
N LEU A 199 3.81 -2.86 -5.56
CA LEU A 199 3.50 -4.00 -4.71
C LEU A 199 3.92 -5.28 -5.42
N ALA A 200 4.78 -6.05 -4.78
CA ALA A 200 5.15 -7.39 -5.23
C ALA A 200 4.35 -8.44 -4.44
N SER A 201 3.89 -9.49 -5.12
CA SER A 201 3.05 -10.51 -4.50
C SER A 201 3.76 -11.28 -3.41
N MET A 202 5.08 -11.44 -3.54
CA MET A 202 5.94 -12.14 -2.59
C MET A 202 7.28 -11.40 -2.40
N ALA A 203 7.95 -11.64 -1.28
CA ALA A 203 9.22 -11.00 -0.93
C ALA A 203 10.33 -11.19 -1.97
N ASP A 204 10.32 -12.34 -2.64
CA ASP A 204 11.33 -12.69 -3.64
C ASP A 204 11.06 -12.08 -5.03
N CYS A 205 9.92 -11.42 -5.24
CA CYS A 205 9.50 -10.91 -6.54
C CYS A 205 10.01 -9.49 -6.81
N MET A 206 10.40 -8.71 -5.80
CA MET A 206 10.95 -7.36 -5.99
C MET A 206 12.47 -7.33 -5.79
N PRO A 207 13.27 -7.04 -6.82
CA PRO A 207 14.71 -6.96 -6.69
C PRO A 207 15.13 -5.82 -5.76
N LYS A 208 16.17 -6.02 -4.94
CA LYS A 208 16.71 -4.97 -4.06
C LYS A 208 17.01 -3.65 -4.80
N ARG A 209 17.51 -3.73 -6.04
CA ARG A 209 17.78 -2.55 -6.88
C ARG A 209 16.53 -1.69 -7.14
N ILE A 210 15.34 -2.30 -7.19
CA ILE A 210 14.07 -1.58 -7.36
C ILE A 210 13.63 -0.95 -6.05
N ILE A 211 13.75 -1.67 -4.93
CA ILE A 211 13.47 -1.13 -3.59
C ILE A 211 14.32 0.13 -3.33
N ASP A 212 15.61 0.08 -3.68
CA ASP A 212 16.52 1.22 -3.52
C ASP A 212 16.15 2.40 -4.45
N GLU A 213 15.59 2.15 -5.64
CA GLU A 213 15.07 3.21 -6.53
C GLU A 213 13.76 3.82 -6.01
N CYS A 214 12.88 3.01 -5.41
CA CYS A 214 11.63 3.49 -4.82
C CYS A 214 11.89 4.58 -3.76
N GLN A 215 12.85 4.33 -2.87
CA GLN A 215 13.25 5.28 -1.82
C GLN A 215 13.74 6.62 -2.39
N LYS A 216 14.47 6.61 -3.51
CA LYS A 216 14.96 7.83 -4.15
C LYS A 216 13.86 8.65 -4.81
N ARG A 217 12.75 7.99 -5.18
CA ARG A 217 11.68 8.54 -6.02
C ARG A 217 10.39 8.82 -5.26
N GLY A 218 10.35 8.51 -3.96
CA GLY A 218 9.13 8.66 -3.15
C GLY A 218 8.04 7.66 -3.51
N ILE A 219 8.40 6.54 -4.14
CA ILE A 219 7.49 5.41 -4.36
C ILE A 219 7.60 4.50 -3.14
N ALA A 220 6.47 4.00 -2.63
CA ALA A 220 6.49 3.03 -1.55
C ALA A 220 6.62 1.60 -2.12
N PRO A 221 7.75 0.89 -1.89
CA PRO A 221 7.86 -0.51 -2.26
C PRO A 221 7.18 -1.34 -1.19
N MET A 222 6.15 -2.11 -1.54
CA MET A 222 5.38 -2.95 -0.62
C MET A 222 5.48 -4.43 -1.04
N ILE A 223 5.36 -5.34 -0.08
CA ILE A 223 5.59 -6.77 -0.30
C ILE A 223 4.53 -7.61 0.41
N GLY A 224 3.91 -8.52 -0.33
CA GLY A 224 2.94 -9.48 0.20
C GLY A 224 1.52 -8.93 0.08
N LEU A 225 0.73 -9.56 -0.78
CA LEU A 225 -0.68 -9.21 -1.01
C LEU A 225 -1.54 -9.31 0.26
N ASP A 226 -1.24 -10.27 1.13
CA ASP A 226 -1.94 -10.53 2.40
C ASP A 226 -1.45 -9.66 3.56
N THR A 227 -0.34 -8.94 3.35
CA THR A 227 0.36 -8.16 4.38
C THR A 227 0.24 -6.64 4.14
N CYS A 228 -0.08 -6.23 2.90
CA CYS A 228 -0.06 -4.84 2.43
C CYS A 228 -1.45 -4.29 2.07
#